data_AF-A0A954SH64-F1
#
_entry.id   AF-A0A954SH64-F1
#
_cell.length_a   1.000
_cell.length_b   1.000
_cell.length_c   1.000
_cell.angle_alpha   90.00
_cell.angle_beta   90.00
_cell.angle_gamma   90.00
#
_symmetry.space_group_name_H-M   'P 1'
#
loop_
_entity.id
_entity.type
_entity.pdbx_description
1 polymer ?
#
loop_
_entity_poly.entity_id
_entity_poly.type
_entity_poly.pdbx_seq_one_letter_code
_entity_poly.pdbx_strand_id
1 'polypeptide(L)'
;RSIHILGGVGGWNFPYDRAKTVSLKVRLHYDDGSSEDHDLINGVHIADYIRRVDVEGSEFAFDLRGQQVRYVVVTPKRSEKINTIELIKGSDNSSPIIMAVTIER
;
A
#
# COMPACT_ATOMS: atom_id res chain seq x y z
N ARG A 1 0.83 -16.07 -6.99
CA ARG A 1 0.31 -15.51 -5.73
C ARG A 1 0.60 -14.03 -5.64
N SER A 2 -0.46 -13.24 -5.52
CA SER A 2 -0.39 -11.78 -5.47
C SER A 2 -1.30 -11.29 -4.36
N ILE A 3 -0.88 -10.26 -3.64
CA ILE A 3 -1.68 -9.59 -2.62
C ILE A 3 -2.17 -8.28 -3.25
N HIS A 4 -3.46 -8.25 -3.54
CA HIS A 4 -4.15 -7.13 -4.17
C HIS A 4 -4.69 -6.20 -3.09
N ILE A 5 -4.29 -4.94 -3.11
CA ILE A 5 -4.69 -3.96 -2.12
C ILE A 5 -5.52 -2.88 -2.82
N LEU A 6 -6.79 -2.77 -2.44
CA LEU A 6 -7.59 -1.59 -2.73
C LEU A 6 -7.29 -0.56 -1.64
N GLY A 7 -6.62 0.52 -2.02
CA GLY A 7 -5.97 1.45 -1.10
C GLY A 7 -5.03 2.37 -1.88
N GLY A 8 -3.74 2.37 -1.56
CA GLY A 8 -2.75 3.21 -2.25
C GLY A 8 -3.01 4.70 -2.08
N VAL A 9 -3.75 5.09 -1.05
CA VAL A 9 -4.07 6.48 -0.73
C VAL A 9 -3.87 6.74 0.76
N GLY A 10 -3.74 8.01 1.14
CA GLY A 10 -3.68 8.42 2.53
C GLY A 10 -3.82 9.92 2.72
N GLY A 11 -4.01 10.37 3.96
CA GLY A 11 -3.97 11.79 4.29
C GLY A 11 -2.54 12.31 4.35
N TRP A 12 -2.32 13.54 3.88
CA TRP A 12 -1.02 14.22 3.88
C TRP A 12 0.06 13.52 3.05
N ASN A 13 -0.33 12.58 2.18
CA ASN A 13 0.56 11.95 1.20
C ASN A 13 0.80 12.88 -0.01
N PHE A 14 1.58 12.42 -0.98
CA PHE A 14 1.87 13.18 -2.19
C PHE A 14 0.58 13.63 -2.90
N PRO A 15 0.43 14.92 -3.25
CA PRO A 15 1.49 15.91 -3.39
C PRO A 15 1.65 16.86 -2.20
N TYR A 16 0.91 16.67 -1.10
CA TYR A 16 1.03 17.49 0.10
C TYR A 16 2.45 17.36 0.69
N ASP A 17 2.88 16.13 0.98
CA ASP A 17 4.28 15.82 1.27
C ASP A 17 4.94 15.18 0.05
N ARG A 18 6.13 15.68 -0.31
CA ARG A 18 6.92 15.22 -1.46
C ARG A 18 8.07 14.30 -1.07
N ALA A 19 8.34 14.12 0.23
CA ALA A 19 9.36 13.20 0.70
C ALA A 19 9.00 11.76 0.32
N LYS A 20 9.98 11.00 -0.15
CA LYS A 20 9.84 9.58 -0.51
C LYS A 20 10.03 8.70 0.73
N THR A 21 9.13 8.84 1.69
CA THR A 21 9.12 8.08 2.95
C THR A 21 8.32 6.79 2.84
N VAL A 22 8.59 5.83 3.70
CA VAL A 22 7.71 4.67 3.90
C VAL A 22 6.44 5.15 4.60
N SER A 23 5.30 5.14 3.92
CA SER A 23 4.02 5.49 4.51
C SER A 23 3.33 4.28 5.11
N LEU A 24 3.40 3.14 4.43
CA LEU A 24 2.90 1.85 4.93
C LEU A 24 3.91 0.75 4.58
N LYS A 25 4.07 -0.23 5.46
CA LYS A 25 4.83 -1.45 5.21
C LYS A 25 3.89 -2.64 5.30
N VAL A 26 3.94 -3.49 4.28
CA VAL A 26 3.23 -4.77 4.25
C VAL A 26 4.24 -5.84 4.65
N ARG A 27 4.09 -6.38 5.86
CA ARG A 27 4.94 -7.46 6.37
C ARG A 27 4.22 -8.79 6.25
N LEU A 28 4.87 -9.75 5.62
CA LEU A 28 4.36 -11.11 5.47
C LEU A 28 5.09 -12.00 6.46
N HIS A 29 4.34 -12.68 7.34
CA HIS A 29 4.87 -13.68 8.26
C HIS A 29 4.58 -15.06 7.69
N TYR A 30 5.63 -15.85 7.51
CA TYR A 30 5.57 -17.19 6.94
C TYR A 30 5.44 -18.26 8.03
N ASP A 31 5.01 -19.46 7.64
CA ASP A 31 4.85 -20.60 8.53
C ASP A 31 6.16 -21.22 9.02
N ASP A 32 7.25 -20.98 8.32
CA ASP A 32 8.62 -21.32 8.75
C ASP A 32 9.18 -20.36 9.83
N GLY A 33 8.40 -19.37 10.28
CA GLY A 33 8.78 -18.38 11.29
C GLY A 33 9.56 -17.18 10.75
N SER A 34 9.83 -17.13 9.45
CA SER A 34 10.46 -15.99 8.82
C SER A 34 9.47 -14.87 8.47
N SER A 35 9.98 -13.71 8.11
CA SER A 35 9.17 -12.61 7.58
C SER A 35 9.85 -11.88 6.43
N GLU A 36 9.05 -11.19 5.62
CA GLU A 36 9.55 -10.24 4.63
C GLU A 36 8.74 -8.95 4.62
N ASP A 37 9.40 -7.86 4.23
CA ASP A 37 8.81 -6.53 4.16
C ASP A 37 8.68 -6.04 2.72
N HIS A 38 7.56 -5.36 2.48
CA HIS A 38 7.29 -4.59 1.27
C HIS A 38 6.88 -3.17 1.65
N ASP A 39 7.72 -2.20 1.30
CA ASP A 39 7.49 -0.80 1.65
C ASP A 39 6.66 -0.08 0.58
N LEU A 40 5.54 0.49 1.00
CA LEU A 40 4.71 1.37 0.18
C LEU A 40 5.11 2.83 0.43
N ILE A 41 5.92 3.32 -0.51
CA ILE A 41 6.53 4.65 -0.48
C ILE A 41 5.57 5.76 -0.91
N ASN A 42 5.56 6.87 -0.15
CA ASN A 42 4.84 8.10 -0.47
C ASN A 42 5.21 8.64 -1.87
N GLY A 43 4.22 9.00 -2.68
CA GLY A 43 4.41 9.52 -4.03
C GLY A 43 4.96 8.50 -5.03
N VAL A 44 5.10 7.23 -4.64
CA VAL A 44 5.40 6.11 -5.55
C VAL A 44 4.23 5.16 -5.56
N HIS A 45 3.85 4.63 -4.40
CA HIS A 45 2.73 3.70 -4.25
C HIS A 45 1.50 4.39 -3.66
N ILE A 46 1.70 5.42 -2.83
CA ILE A 46 0.63 6.11 -2.10
C ILE A 46 0.50 7.57 -2.53
N ALA A 47 -0.73 8.03 -2.76
CA ALA A 47 -1.06 9.43 -3.05
C ALA A 47 -2.13 9.99 -2.09
N ASP A 48 -2.30 11.30 -2.04
CA ASP A 48 -3.35 11.92 -1.23
C ASP A 48 -4.74 11.58 -1.76
N TYR A 49 -5.68 11.20 -0.90
CA TYR A 49 -7.02 10.77 -1.33
C TYR A 49 -7.89 11.92 -1.86
N ILE A 50 -7.58 13.18 -1.53
CA ILE A 50 -8.51 14.31 -1.71
C ILE A 50 -8.89 14.62 -3.16
N ARG A 51 -8.08 14.16 -4.13
CA ARG A 51 -8.29 14.33 -5.57
C ARG A 51 -7.48 13.30 -6.34
N ARG A 52 -7.74 13.13 -7.64
CA ARG A 52 -6.91 12.28 -8.50
C ARG A 52 -5.48 12.81 -8.60
N VAL A 53 -4.53 11.95 -8.24
CA VAL A 53 -3.08 12.20 -8.32
C VAL A 53 -2.43 10.89 -8.72
N ASP A 54 -1.77 10.87 -9.87
CA ASP A 54 -1.13 9.66 -10.39
C ASP A 54 0.32 9.52 -9.86
N VAL A 55 0.64 8.31 -9.44
CA VAL A 55 1.95 7.86 -8.96
C VAL A 55 2.27 6.51 -9.61
N GLU A 56 3.53 6.22 -9.86
CA GLU A 56 3.96 5.11 -10.73
C GLU A 56 3.65 3.71 -10.18
N GLY A 57 3.80 3.50 -8.88
CA GLY A 57 3.67 2.20 -8.21
C GLY A 57 2.25 1.85 -7.78
N SER A 58 1.23 2.59 -8.22
CA SER A 58 -0.17 2.24 -8.00
C SER A 58 -1.07 2.78 -9.10
N GLU A 59 -2.19 2.13 -9.34
CA GLU A 59 -3.12 2.49 -10.41
C GLU A 59 -4.36 3.18 -9.82
N PHE A 60 -4.93 4.13 -10.56
CA PHE A 60 -6.24 4.68 -10.19
C PHE A 60 -7.31 3.59 -10.32
N ALA A 61 -8.08 3.36 -9.25
CA ALA A 61 -9.06 2.28 -9.20
C ALA A 61 -10.51 2.79 -9.25
N PHE A 62 -10.82 3.86 -8.49
CA PHE A 62 -12.20 4.31 -8.34
C PHE A 62 -12.28 5.80 -7.98
N ASP A 63 -13.28 6.50 -8.52
CA ASP A 63 -13.67 7.86 -8.09
C ASP A 63 -14.71 7.75 -6.97
N LEU A 64 -14.35 8.23 -5.78
CA LEU A 64 -15.21 8.26 -4.62
C LEU A 64 -15.72 9.68 -4.38
N ARG A 65 -16.65 10.14 -5.22
CA ARG A 65 -17.26 11.48 -5.13
C ARG A 65 -16.19 12.58 -5.23
N GLY A 66 -15.28 12.46 -6.19
CA GLY A 66 -14.16 13.38 -6.42
C GLY A 66 -12.90 13.10 -5.59
N GLN A 67 -12.98 12.20 -4.62
CA GLN A 67 -11.80 11.59 -3.97
C GLN A 67 -11.32 10.39 -4.79
N GLN A 68 -10.09 9.95 -4.56
CA GLN A 68 -9.55 8.77 -5.25
C GLN A 68 -9.39 7.58 -4.32
N VAL A 69 -9.54 6.40 -4.91
CA VAL A 69 -9.02 5.14 -4.40
C VAL A 69 -8.09 4.56 -5.45
N ARG A 70 -6.96 3.99 -5.02
CA ARG A 70 -5.96 3.40 -5.89
C ARG A 70 -5.82 1.90 -5.64
N TYR A 71 -5.04 1.26 -6.48
CA TYR A 71 -4.79 -0.17 -6.47
C TYR A 71 -3.29 -0.43 -6.45
N VAL A 72 -2.85 -1.26 -5.51
CA VAL A 72 -1.44 -1.65 -5.31
C VAL A 72 -1.36 -3.17 -5.29
N VAL A 73 -0.33 -3.73 -5.94
CA VAL A 73 -0.03 -5.16 -5.87
C VAL A 73 1.26 -5.36 -5.07
N VAL A 74 1.19 -6.26 -4.09
CA VAL A 74 2.37 -6.77 -3.39
C VAL A 74 2.59 -8.21 -3.81
N THR A 75 3.77 -8.48 -4.37
CA THR A 75 4.17 -9.82 -4.82
C THR A 75 5.12 -10.43 -3.80
N PRO A 76 4.73 -11.50 -3.09
CA PRO A 76 5.63 -12.17 -2.16
C PRO A 76 6.92 -12.62 -2.84
N LYS A 77 8.07 -12.46 -2.17
CA LYS A 77 9.38 -12.89 -2.70
C LYS A 77 9.59 -14.39 -2.51
N ARG A 78 8.74 -15.03 -1.70
CA ARG A 78 8.84 -16.44 -1.31
C ARG A 78 7.54 -17.19 -1.62
N SER A 79 7.65 -18.51 -1.66
CA SER A 79 6.57 -19.43 -2.10
C SER A 79 5.86 -20.14 -0.93
N GLU A 80 6.48 -20.07 0.24
CA GLU A 80 6.06 -20.61 1.52
C GLU A 80 4.70 -20.04 1.94
N LYS A 81 4.02 -20.71 2.85
CA LYS A 81 2.68 -20.30 3.26
C LYS A 81 2.78 -19.04 4.11
N ILE A 82 2.07 -18.00 3.70
CA ILE A 82 1.89 -16.79 4.50
C ILE A 82 0.81 -17.10 5.55
N ASN A 83 1.14 -16.96 6.82
CA ASN A 83 0.22 -17.10 7.94
C ASN A 83 -0.48 -15.78 8.27
N THR A 84 0.28 -14.67 8.24
CA THR A 84 -0.22 -13.35 8.63
C THR A 84 0.29 -12.30 7.65
N ILE A 85 -0.60 -11.38 7.27
CA ILE A 85 -0.25 -10.12 6.60
C ILE A 85 -0.44 -9.02 7.63
N GLU A 86 0.65 -8.32 7.96
CA GLU A 86 0.66 -7.22 8.91
C GLU A 86 0.81 -5.89 8.15
N LEU A 87 -0.05 -4.94 8.46
CA LEU A 87 -0.05 -3.60 7.86
C LEU A 87 0.51 -2.62 8.88
N ILE A 88 1.76 -2.22 8.68
CA ILE A 88 2.52 -1.41 9.65
C ILE A 88 2.60 0.03 9.14
N LYS A 89 2.09 0.98 9.92
CA LYS A 89 2.25 2.41 9.63
C LYS A 89 3.75 2.77 9.66
N GLY A 90 4.24 3.43 8.61
CA GLY A 90 5.60 3.95 8.58
C GLY A 90 5.80 5.13 9.55
N SER A 91 7.03 5.55 9.79
CA SER A 91 7.34 6.61 10.77
C SER A 91 7.06 8.04 10.28
N ASP A 92 6.56 8.21 9.04
CA ASP A 92 6.23 9.53 8.49
C ASP A 92 4.93 10.13 9.07
N ASN A 93 4.67 11.39 8.73
CA ASN A 93 3.49 12.12 9.22
C ASN A 93 2.21 11.84 8.41
N SER A 94 2.25 10.91 7.45
CA SER A 94 1.09 10.58 6.62
C SER A 94 0.07 9.73 7.40
N SER A 95 -1.10 9.49 6.79
CA SER A 95 -2.11 8.55 7.30
C SER A 95 -2.62 7.66 6.17
N PRO A 96 -1.92 6.54 5.84
CA PRO A 96 -2.30 5.61 4.79
C PRO A 96 -3.62 4.90 5.10
N ILE A 97 -4.42 4.65 4.07
CA ILE A 97 -5.75 4.04 4.17
C ILE A 97 -5.77 2.77 3.33
N ILE A 98 -6.30 1.70 3.91
CA ILE A 98 -6.50 0.40 3.26
C ILE A 98 -8.00 0.10 3.32
N MET A 99 -8.60 -0.06 2.14
CA MET A 99 -10.04 -0.33 2.01
C MET A 99 -10.31 -1.84 1.96
N ALA A 100 -9.50 -2.58 1.20
CA ALA A 100 -9.62 -4.02 1.08
C ALA A 100 -8.29 -4.69 0.72
N VAL A 101 -8.18 -5.97 1.06
CA VAL A 101 -7.07 -6.85 0.67
C VAL A 101 -7.64 -8.14 0.12
N THR A 102 -7.19 -8.56 -1.06
CA THR A 102 -7.58 -9.81 -1.72
C THR A 102 -6.35 -10.61 -2.10
N ILE A 103 -6.43 -11.94 -2.05
CA ILE A 103 -5.32 -12.85 -2.36
C ILE A 103 -5.65 -13.61 -3.64
N GLU A 104 -4.80 -13.45 -4.65
CA GLU A 104 -4.79 -14.31 -5.84
C GLU A 104 -3.81 -15.46 -5.62
N ARG A 105 -4.24 -16.67 -5.97
CA ARG A 105 -3.44 -17.89 -5.77
C ARG A 105 -2.68 -18.26 -7.03
#